data_AF-A0A662ALE6-F1
#
_entry.id   AF-A0A662ALE6-F1
#
_cell.length_a   1.000
_cell.length_b   1.000
_cell.length_c   1.000
_cell.angle_alpha   90.00
_cell.angle_beta   90.00
_cell.angle_gamma   90.00
#
_symmetry.space_group_name_H-M   'P 1'
#
loop_
_entity.id
_entity.type
_entity.pdbx_description
1 polymer ?
#
loop_
_entity_poly.entity_id
_entity_poly.type
_entity_poly.pdbx_seq_one_letter_code
_entity_poly.pdbx_strand_id
1 'polypeptide(L)' 'MALIKSVRGFTPVMGENCYLAENATIIGDVV' A
#
# COMPACT_ATOMS: atom_id res chain seq x y z
N MET A 1 9.71 7.44 1.28
CA MET A 1 9.12 6.16 1.74
C MET A 1 7.67 6.15 1.32
N ALA A 2 7.17 5.05 0.76
CA ALA A 2 5.80 4.97 0.27
C ALA A 2 4.77 5.27 1.37
N LEU A 3 3.71 6.02 1.03
CA LEU A 3 2.60 6.30 1.93
C LEU A 3 1.59 5.16 1.85
N ILE A 4 1.36 4.47 2.97
CA ILE A 4 0.40 3.38 3.09
C ILE A 4 -0.67 3.79 4.11
N LYS A 5 -1.94 3.80 3.68
CA LYS A 5 -3.08 4.24 4.52
C LYS A 5 -4.25 3.27 4.42
N SER A 6 -4.89 3.00 5.55
CA SER A 6 -6.16 2.29 5.58
C SER A 6 -7.33 3.23 5.26
N VAL A 7 -8.38 2.70 4.64
CA VAL A 7 -9.66 3.40 4.45
C VAL A 7 -10.80 2.40 4.46
N ARG A 8 -11.93 2.76 5.08
CA ARG A 8 -13.15 1.92 5.15
C ARG A 8 -12.91 0.48 5.68
N GLY A 9 -11.93 0.30 6.57
CA GLY A 9 -11.59 -1.00 7.15
C GLY A 9 -10.64 -1.85 6.29
N PHE A 10 -10.22 -1.36 5.12
CA PHE A 10 -9.24 -2.03 4.27
C PHE A 10 -7.84 -1.47 4.54
N THR A 11 -6.89 -2.38 4.75
CA THR A 11 -5.46 -2.08 4.88
C THR A 11 -4.75 -2.72 3.69
N PRO A 12 -3.99 -1.94 2.90
CA PRO A 12 -3.24 -2.49 1.77
C PRO A 12 -2.28 -3.60 2.21
N VAL A 13 -2.21 -4.66 1.41
CA VAL A 13 -1.25 -5.77 1.56
C VAL A 13 -0.32 -5.76 0.36
N MET A 14 0.95 -6.12 0.56
CA MET A 14 1.95 -6.17 -0.51
C MET A 14 2.59 -7.55 -0.55
N GLY A 15 2.75 -8.09 -1.76
CA GLY A 15 3.48 -9.33 -1.98
C GLY A 15 4.98 -9.24 -1.65
N GLU A 16 5.60 -10.39 -1.36
CA GLU A 16 7.00 -10.50 -0.89
C GLU A 16 8.04 -9.92 -1.85
N ASN A 17 7.75 -9.85 -3.15
CA ASN A 17 8.66 -9.36 -4.18
C ASN A 17 8.17 -8.08 -4.86
N CYS A 18 7.50 -7.21 -4.11
CA CYS A 18 6.98 -5.94 -4.60
C CYS A 18 7.94 -4.78 -4.27
N TYR A 19 8.36 -4.03 -5.27
CA TYR A 19 9.11 -2.79 -5.06
C TYR A 19 8.15 -1.60 -5.03
N LEU A 20 8.18 -0.85 -3.94
CA LEU A 20 7.44 0.40 -3.81
C LEU A 20 8.38 1.58 -4.04
N ALA A 21 8.10 2.38 -5.07
CA ALA A 21 8.80 3.63 -5.30
C ALA A 21 8.68 4.54 -4.07
N GLU A 22 9.71 5.35 -3.81
CA GLU A 22 9.78 6.17 -2.59
C GLU A 22 8.67 7.21 -2.45
N ASN A 23 8.03 7.56 -3.58
CA ASN A 23 6.92 8.51 -3.71
C ASN A 23 5.56 7.83 -3.95
N ALA A 24 5.48 6.50 -3.89
CA ALA A 24 4.22 5.78 -4.10
C ALA A 24 3.20 6.06 -2.99
N THR A 25 1.92 6.02 -3.33
CA THR A 25 0.80 6.12 -2.38
C THR A 25 -0.18 4.97 -2.61
N ILE A 26 -0.43 4.17 -1.58
CA ILE A 26 -1.32 3.01 -1.62
C ILE A 26 -2.37 3.13 -0.52
N ILE A 27 -3.65 3.09 -0.91
CA ILE A 27 -4.80 3.33 0.00
C ILE A 27 -5.92 2.33 -0.28
N GLY A 28 -6.42 1.68 0.77
CA GLY A 28 -7.63 0.85 0.70
C GLY A 28 -7.40 -0.61 0.34
N ASP A 29 -8.30 -1.17 -0.45
CA ASP A 29 -8.37 -2.59 -0.80
C ASP A 29 -7.44 -2.90 -1.99
N VAL A 30 -6.20 -3.30 -1.69
CA VAL A 30 -5.12 -3.56 -2.66
C VAL A 30 -4.27 -4.75 -2.16
N VAL A 31 -3.84 -5.63 -3.08
CA VAL A 31 -3.01 -6.84 -2.84
C VAL A 31 -1.88 -6.92 -3.85
#